data_AF-A0A969B7Q7-F1
#
_entry.id   AF-A0A969B7Q7-F1
#
_cell.length_a   1.000
_cell.length_b   1.000
_cell.length_c   1.000
_cell.angle_alpha   90.00
_cell.angle_beta   90.00
_cell.angle_gamma   90.00
#
_symmetry.space_group_name_H-M   'P 1'
#
loop_
_entity.id
_entity.type
_entity.pdbx_description
1 polymer ?
#
loop_
_entity_poly.entity_id
_entity_poly.type
_entity_poly.pdbx_seq_one_letter_code
_entity_poly.pdbx_strand_id
1 'polypeptide(L)'
;MGSVAARTGDVKVLLDANGEVLDIVREAKLRVREGRQVLQGTGAGATWLRSNIEIGDFVAVTTRTDPPLSQFEQAVSGGPLIVEDGRFVEDCMCALRDCSATKQPKAQLLCEDFTTDWKTKHYEWVRMPRSAIGFDEQRETLIVAVADGYQAGYSRGMTQEEFADLLREFGAHTAMELDGGGSATLVLEDKVINRPPDEKWRALYRQRAALLLGRARRRGDDRQEEVEGRGKAPQLSLLIDLARR
;
A
#
# COMPACT_ATOMS: atom_id res chain seq x y z
N MET A 1 -17.95 18.48 0.11
CA MET A 1 -19.18 17.65 -0.03
C MET A 1 -18.84 16.44 -0.89
N GLY A 2 -19.00 15.23 -0.38
CA GLY A 2 -18.64 13.99 -1.08
C GLY A 2 -19.76 13.49 -1.99
N SER A 3 -19.46 12.51 -2.84
CA SER A 3 -20.51 11.78 -3.58
C SER A 3 -20.08 10.35 -3.86
N VAL A 4 -21.05 9.44 -3.82
CA VAL A 4 -20.88 8.06 -4.27
C VAL A 4 -21.43 7.96 -5.69
N ALA A 5 -20.58 7.52 -6.63
CA ALA A 5 -20.95 7.43 -8.04
C ALA A 5 -22.02 6.36 -8.29
N ALA A 6 -22.76 6.51 -9.39
CA ALA A 6 -23.66 5.48 -9.89
C ALA A 6 -22.86 4.25 -10.36
N ARG A 7 -23.34 3.05 -10.05
CA ARG A 7 -22.85 1.80 -10.63
C ARG A 7 -24.04 0.89 -10.92
N THR A 8 -23.99 0.20 -12.05
CA THR A 8 -25.02 -0.78 -12.42
C THR A 8 -25.14 -1.87 -11.36
N GLY A 9 -26.37 -2.22 -11.00
CA GLY A 9 -26.68 -3.23 -9.99
C GLY A 9 -26.45 -2.81 -8.54
N ASP A 10 -25.96 -1.59 -8.26
CA ASP A 10 -25.66 -1.15 -6.91
C ASP A 10 -26.87 -0.62 -6.14
N VAL A 11 -26.71 -0.61 -4.81
CA VAL A 11 -27.66 -0.02 -3.85
C VAL A 11 -26.86 0.74 -2.83
N LYS A 12 -27.33 1.93 -2.47
CA LYS A 12 -26.72 2.82 -1.50
C LYS A 12 -27.75 3.18 -0.45
N VAL A 13 -27.42 2.95 0.80
CA VAL A 13 -28.24 3.33 1.95
C VAL A 13 -27.57 4.54 2.60
N LEU A 14 -28.25 5.67 2.62
CA LEU A 14 -27.78 6.89 3.27
C LEU A 14 -28.17 6.85 4.74
N LEU A 15 -27.19 6.97 5.63
CA LEU A 15 -27.37 6.96 7.07
C LEU A 15 -27.07 8.34 7.67
N ASP A 16 -27.73 8.67 8.78
CA ASP A 16 -27.32 9.77 9.64
C ASP A 16 -26.13 9.41 10.56
N ALA A 17 -25.80 10.30 11.50
CA ALA A 17 -24.72 10.09 12.45
C ALA A 17 -25.04 8.99 13.49
N ASN A 18 -26.32 8.69 13.72
CA ASN A 18 -26.81 7.70 14.68
C ASN A 18 -27.11 6.34 14.02
N GLY A 19 -27.03 6.27 12.69
CA GLY A 19 -27.31 5.06 11.91
C GLY A 19 -28.75 4.97 11.38
N GLU A 20 -29.57 6.01 11.52
CA GLU A 20 -30.91 6.04 10.94
C GLU A 20 -30.83 6.10 9.41
N VAL A 21 -31.62 5.26 8.73
CA VAL A 21 -31.72 5.19 7.27
C VAL A 21 -32.60 6.32 6.76
N LEU A 22 -32.00 7.22 6.00
CA LEU A 22 -32.67 8.41 5.46
C LEU A 22 -33.15 8.22 4.03
N ASP A 23 -32.42 7.42 3.25
CA ASP A 23 -32.67 7.24 1.84
C ASP A 23 -32.02 5.94 1.33
N ILE A 24 -32.61 5.36 0.28
CA ILE A 24 -32.11 4.17 -0.41
C ILE A 24 -32.07 4.45 -1.91
N VAL A 25 -30.87 4.63 -2.44
CA VAL A 25 -30.61 5.00 -3.83
C VAL A 25 -30.12 3.80 -4.63
N ARG A 26 -30.70 3.58 -5.82
CA ARG A 26 -30.40 2.44 -6.70
C ARG A 26 -29.78 2.95 -7.99
N GLU A 27 -28.59 2.45 -8.32
CA GLU A 27 -27.89 2.70 -9.59
C GLU A 27 -27.74 4.18 -9.99
N ALA A 28 -27.88 5.08 -9.02
CA ALA A 28 -27.81 6.52 -9.21
C ALA A 28 -26.74 7.13 -8.31
N LYS A 29 -26.31 8.34 -8.68
CA LYS A 29 -25.33 9.11 -7.92
C LYS A 29 -25.97 9.61 -6.63
N LEU A 30 -25.33 9.36 -5.50
CA LEU A 30 -25.76 9.85 -4.19
C LEU A 30 -24.78 10.92 -3.70
N ARG A 31 -25.30 12.08 -3.29
CA ARG A 31 -24.51 13.14 -2.65
C ARG A 31 -24.45 12.90 -1.15
N VAL A 32 -23.26 13.05 -0.57
CA VAL A 32 -23.02 12.83 0.87
C VAL A 32 -22.63 14.15 1.52
N ARG A 33 -23.42 14.55 2.51
CA ARG A 33 -23.15 15.72 3.36
C ARG A 33 -22.32 15.30 4.57
N GLU A 34 -21.73 16.28 5.23
CA GLU A 34 -20.99 16.06 6.48
C GLU A 34 -21.88 15.40 7.54
N GLY A 35 -21.30 14.51 8.35
CA GLY A 35 -22.02 13.73 9.36
C GLY A 35 -22.95 12.65 8.80
N ARG A 36 -22.96 12.41 7.48
CA ARG A 36 -23.71 11.31 6.85
C ARG A 36 -22.77 10.18 6.44
N GLN A 37 -23.29 8.96 6.50
CA GLN A 37 -22.58 7.75 6.11
C GLN A 37 -23.32 7.09 4.95
N VAL A 38 -22.63 6.28 4.15
CA VAL A 38 -23.26 5.52 3.06
C VAL A 38 -22.80 4.07 3.12
N LEU A 39 -23.75 3.15 3.20
CA LEU A 39 -23.53 1.74 2.99
C LEU A 39 -23.84 1.41 1.53
N GLN A 40 -22.84 0.98 0.76
CA GLN A 40 -23.01 0.59 -0.65
C GLN A 40 -22.84 -0.92 -0.79
N GLY A 41 -23.82 -1.57 -1.41
CA GLY A 41 -23.76 -2.98 -1.78
C GLY A 41 -23.84 -3.18 -3.30
N THR A 42 -23.21 -4.24 -3.77
CA THR A 42 -23.31 -4.78 -5.14
C THR A 42 -23.58 -6.28 -5.09
N GLY A 43 -24.11 -6.88 -6.15
CA GLY A 43 -24.37 -8.33 -6.21
C GLY A 43 -25.24 -8.82 -5.03
N ALA A 44 -24.77 -9.84 -4.32
CA ALA A 44 -25.47 -10.38 -3.15
C ALA A 44 -25.68 -9.32 -2.04
N GLY A 45 -24.72 -8.39 -1.85
CA GLY A 45 -24.85 -7.30 -0.89
C GLY A 45 -25.94 -6.31 -1.29
N ALA A 46 -26.05 -5.97 -2.58
CA ALA A 46 -27.16 -5.15 -3.07
C ALA A 46 -28.51 -5.84 -2.85
N THR A 47 -28.61 -7.14 -3.12
CA THR A 47 -29.82 -7.92 -2.85
C THR A 47 -30.18 -7.89 -1.36
N TRP A 48 -29.19 -8.10 -0.47
CA TRP A 48 -29.42 -8.08 0.97
C TRP A 48 -29.93 -6.71 1.44
N LEU A 49 -29.30 -5.60 1.02
CA LEU A 49 -29.74 -4.25 1.38
C LEU A 49 -31.17 -3.97 0.91
N ARG A 50 -31.57 -4.45 -0.27
CA ARG A 50 -32.93 -4.25 -0.81
C ARG A 50 -34.01 -5.01 -0.04
N SER A 51 -33.64 -6.14 0.55
CA SER A 51 -34.58 -7.06 1.19
C SER A 51 -34.66 -6.90 2.71
N ASN A 52 -33.70 -6.20 3.33
CA ASN A 52 -33.56 -6.15 4.78
C ASN A 52 -33.45 -4.74 5.36
N ILE A 53 -33.49 -3.69 4.52
CA ILE A 53 -33.38 -2.31 4.98
C ILE A 53 -34.49 -1.46 4.35
N GLU A 54 -35.18 -0.71 5.19
CA GLU A 54 -36.17 0.30 4.85
C GLU A 54 -35.78 1.69 5.39
N ILE A 55 -36.42 2.74 4.88
CA ILE A 55 -36.21 4.10 5.38
C ILE A 55 -36.80 4.19 6.80
N GLY A 56 -36.03 4.76 7.73
CA GLY A 56 -36.36 4.84 9.16
C GLY A 56 -35.76 3.70 10.00
N ASP A 57 -35.17 2.67 9.39
CA ASP A 57 -34.44 1.64 10.12
C ASP A 57 -33.17 2.20 10.77
N PHE A 58 -32.66 1.52 11.79
CA PHE A 58 -31.37 1.83 12.40
C PHE A 58 -30.33 0.76 12.06
N VAL A 59 -29.24 1.20 11.43
CA VAL A 59 -28.12 0.35 11.03
C VAL A 59 -26.90 0.69 11.90
N ALA A 60 -26.52 -0.25 12.76
CA ALA A 60 -25.28 -0.15 13.52
C ALA A 60 -24.09 -0.62 12.67
N VAL A 61 -23.17 0.29 12.36
CA VAL A 61 -21.90 -0.04 11.70
C VAL A 61 -20.83 -0.19 12.78
N THR A 62 -20.32 -1.42 12.96
CA THR A 62 -19.21 -1.69 13.87
C THR A 62 -17.98 -2.10 13.07
N THR A 63 -16.84 -1.50 13.38
CA THR A 63 -15.55 -1.83 12.77
C THR A 63 -14.65 -2.46 13.80
N ARG A 64 -14.09 -3.63 13.49
CA ARG A 64 -13.10 -4.31 14.31
C ARG A 64 -11.93 -4.70 13.43
N THR A 65 -10.73 -4.48 13.93
CA THR A 65 -9.48 -4.95 13.32
C THR A 65 -8.81 -5.94 14.26
N ASP A 66 -7.97 -6.79 13.68
CA ASP A 66 -7.11 -7.70 14.43
C ASP A 66 -5.68 -7.57 13.85
N PRO A 67 -4.72 -7.04 14.63
CA PRO A 67 -4.87 -6.48 15.98
C PRO A 67 -5.73 -5.18 16.01
N PRO A 68 -6.24 -4.76 17.19
CA PRO A 68 -7.01 -3.53 17.32
C PRO A 68 -6.19 -2.28 16.93
N LEU A 69 -6.71 -1.43 16.04
CA LEU A 69 -6.02 -0.21 15.59
C LEU A 69 -5.72 0.78 16.73
N SER A 70 -6.47 0.72 17.83
CA SER A 70 -6.23 1.52 19.03
C SER A 70 -4.86 1.27 19.69
N GLN A 71 -4.18 0.19 19.30
CA GLN A 71 -2.83 -0.13 19.78
C GLN A 71 -1.73 0.62 19.01
N PHE A 72 -2.05 1.29 17.91
CA PHE A 72 -1.08 1.93 17.03
C PHE A 72 -1.31 3.43 16.97
N GLU A 73 -0.23 4.21 17.03
CA GLU A 73 -0.29 5.66 16.80
C GLU A 73 -0.51 5.97 15.33
N GLN A 74 0.10 5.17 14.46
CA GLN A 74 0.02 5.30 13.00
C GLN A 74 -0.07 3.91 12.38
N ALA A 75 -0.83 3.80 11.29
CA ALA A 75 -0.91 2.61 10.47
C ALA A 75 -0.92 2.99 9.00
N VAL A 76 -0.16 2.25 8.19
CA VAL A 76 -0.16 2.35 6.73
C VAL A 76 -0.41 0.96 6.16
N SER A 77 -1.34 0.87 5.21
CA SER A 77 -1.53 -0.34 4.42
C SER A 77 -0.64 -0.30 3.19
N GLY A 78 -0.07 -1.44 2.84
CA GLY A 78 0.61 -1.67 1.57
C GLY A 78 0.42 -3.12 1.19
N GLY A 79 1.49 -3.72 0.70
CA GLY A 79 1.60 -5.14 0.49
C GLY A 79 2.11 -5.50 -0.90
N PRO A 80 2.60 -6.73 -1.05
CA PRO A 80 2.86 -7.70 0.01
C PRO A 80 4.02 -7.42 0.95
N LEU A 81 4.03 -8.17 2.06
CA LEU A 81 5.24 -8.43 2.83
C LEU A 81 6.26 -9.16 1.95
N ILE A 82 7.46 -8.61 1.85
CA ILE A 82 8.54 -9.12 0.99
C ILE A 82 9.78 -9.54 1.77
N VAL A 83 9.89 -9.11 3.02
CA VAL A 83 10.90 -9.61 3.96
C VAL A 83 10.22 -9.98 5.27
N GLU A 84 10.44 -11.19 5.75
CA GLU A 84 10.01 -11.67 7.06
C GLU A 84 11.14 -12.51 7.66
N ASP A 85 11.44 -12.27 8.94
CA ASP A 85 12.54 -12.92 9.66
C ASP A 85 13.88 -12.91 8.89
N GLY A 86 14.19 -11.77 8.26
CA GLY A 86 15.42 -11.56 7.47
C GLY A 86 15.48 -12.35 6.17
N ARG A 87 14.36 -12.94 5.71
CA ARG A 87 14.26 -13.75 4.50
C ARG A 87 13.29 -13.14 3.51
N PHE A 88 13.57 -13.34 2.22
CA PHE A 88 12.60 -13.03 1.18
C PHE A 88 11.34 -13.87 1.35
N VAL A 89 10.18 -13.24 1.20
CA VAL A 89 8.86 -13.87 1.21
C VAL A 89 8.21 -13.66 -0.16
N GLU A 90 7.78 -14.76 -0.76
CA GLU A 90 7.07 -14.77 -2.03
C GLU A 90 5.56 -14.73 -1.75
N ASP A 91 4.88 -13.75 -2.33
CA ASP A 91 3.42 -13.70 -2.26
C ASP A 91 2.82 -14.80 -3.14
N CYS A 92 1.95 -15.62 -2.56
CA CYS A 92 1.42 -16.78 -3.26
C CYS A 92 0.68 -16.38 -4.54
N MET A 93 0.90 -17.07 -5.66
CA MET A 93 0.16 -16.87 -6.92
C MET A 93 -1.30 -17.33 -6.90
N CYS A 94 -1.95 -17.39 -5.74
CA CYS A 94 -3.30 -17.90 -5.54
C CYS A 94 -4.35 -16.81 -5.81
N ALA A 95 -5.40 -17.14 -6.56
CA ALA A 95 -6.64 -16.39 -6.51
C ALA A 95 -7.53 -17.05 -5.46
N LEU A 96 -7.97 -16.31 -4.43
CA LEU A 96 -8.97 -16.77 -3.46
C LEU A 96 -8.72 -18.21 -2.94
N ARG A 97 -7.55 -18.41 -2.32
CA ARG A 97 -7.13 -19.65 -1.61
C ARG A 97 -6.84 -20.90 -2.46
N ASP A 98 -6.96 -20.87 -3.79
CA ASP A 98 -6.44 -21.95 -4.64
C ASP A 98 -4.98 -21.69 -5.02
N CYS A 99 -4.07 -22.33 -4.28
CA CYS A 99 -2.62 -22.21 -4.48
C CYS A 99 -2.03 -23.23 -5.44
N SER A 100 -2.86 -23.85 -6.28
CA SER A 100 -2.41 -24.79 -7.32
C SER A 100 -1.51 -24.15 -8.39
N ALA A 101 -1.43 -22.83 -8.48
CA ALA A 101 -0.45 -22.13 -9.32
C ALA A 101 0.95 -22.08 -8.68
N THR A 102 1.05 -22.09 -7.35
CA THR A 102 2.29 -21.93 -6.57
C THR A 102 2.95 -23.28 -6.25
N LYS A 103 2.92 -24.23 -7.20
CA LYS A 103 3.28 -25.64 -6.93
C LYS A 103 4.71 -25.86 -6.42
N GLN A 104 5.61 -24.89 -6.58
CA GLN A 104 7.00 -24.95 -6.12
C GLN A 104 7.49 -23.53 -5.78
N PRO A 105 7.18 -22.99 -4.59
CA PRO A 105 7.67 -21.69 -4.21
C PRO A 105 9.19 -21.71 -4.06
N LYS A 106 9.85 -20.62 -4.44
CA LYS A 106 11.30 -20.48 -4.25
C LYS A 106 11.65 -19.92 -2.87
N ALA A 107 10.65 -19.39 -2.16
CA ALA A 107 10.80 -18.78 -0.85
C ALA A 107 9.67 -19.17 0.12
N GLN A 108 9.68 -18.58 1.32
CA GLN A 108 8.56 -18.66 2.26
C GLN A 108 7.33 -18.01 1.63
N LEU A 109 6.17 -18.67 1.75
CA LEU A 109 4.92 -18.20 1.17
C LEU A 109 4.07 -17.45 2.18
N LEU A 110 3.66 -16.23 1.82
CA LEU A 110 2.60 -15.48 2.49
C LEU A 110 1.52 -15.15 1.47
N CYS A 111 0.28 -15.56 1.70
CA CYS A 111 -0.76 -15.43 0.67
C CYS A 111 -1.61 -14.17 0.91
N GLU A 112 -1.35 -13.13 0.13
CA GLU A 112 -2.14 -11.90 0.12
C GLU A 112 -3.15 -11.87 -1.04
N ASP A 113 -4.27 -11.18 -0.83
CA ASP A 113 -5.46 -11.24 -1.69
C ASP A 113 -5.36 -10.36 -2.97
N PHE A 114 -4.24 -10.40 -3.69
CA PHE A 114 -4.19 -9.91 -5.07
C PHE A 114 -4.54 -11.03 -6.07
N THR A 115 -5.14 -10.68 -7.21
CA THR A 115 -5.49 -11.69 -8.22
C THR A 115 -4.24 -12.22 -8.93
N THR A 116 -4.19 -13.53 -9.23
CA THR A 116 -3.07 -14.14 -9.98
C THR A 116 -2.79 -13.44 -11.31
N ASP A 117 -3.84 -13.04 -12.04
CA ASP A 117 -3.69 -12.31 -13.32
C ASP A 117 -3.01 -10.95 -13.12
N TRP A 118 -3.34 -10.25 -12.02
CA TRP A 118 -2.67 -9.02 -11.67
C TRP A 118 -1.20 -9.27 -11.30
N LYS A 119 -0.94 -10.23 -10.41
CA LYS A 119 0.41 -10.54 -9.92
C LYS A 119 1.38 -10.94 -11.05
N THR A 120 0.93 -11.82 -11.95
CA THR A 120 1.75 -12.32 -13.07
C THR A 120 2.05 -11.24 -14.11
N LYS A 121 1.13 -10.30 -14.35
CA LYS A 121 1.32 -9.22 -15.33
C LYS A 121 2.09 -8.03 -14.77
N HIS A 122 2.08 -7.82 -13.45
CA HIS A 122 2.51 -6.55 -12.88
C HIS A 122 3.49 -6.63 -11.72
N TYR A 123 3.76 -7.80 -11.13
CA TYR A 123 4.13 -7.77 -9.71
C TYR A 123 5.34 -8.60 -9.28
N GLU A 124 5.48 -9.87 -9.63
CA GLU A 124 6.56 -10.68 -9.04
C GLU A 124 7.86 -10.60 -9.88
N TRP A 125 7.79 -11.04 -11.14
CA TRP A 125 8.92 -11.15 -12.07
C TRP A 125 9.13 -9.90 -12.94
N VAL A 126 8.26 -8.91 -12.78
CA VAL A 126 8.27 -7.68 -13.56
C VAL A 126 9.22 -6.68 -12.91
N ARG A 127 10.15 -6.16 -13.71
CA ARG A 127 10.99 -5.03 -13.30
C ARG A 127 10.21 -3.74 -13.45
N MET A 128 10.06 -3.04 -12.34
CA MET A 128 9.33 -1.78 -12.28
C MET A 128 9.91 -0.89 -11.18
N PRO A 129 9.55 0.41 -11.15
CA PRO A 129 9.77 1.21 -9.96
C PRO A 129 9.08 0.56 -8.75
N ARG A 130 9.77 0.50 -7.61
CA ARG A 130 9.29 -0.12 -6.37
C ARG A 130 9.36 0.88 -5.24
N SER A 131 8.51 0.73 -4.24
CA SER A 131 8.67 1.41 -2.96
C SER A 131 8.37 0.44 -1.83
N ALA A 132 9.04 0.58 -0.70
CA ALA A 132 8.83 -0.26 0.47
C ALA A 132 9.15 0.49 1.76
N ILE A 133 8.61 -0.07 2.84
CA ILE A 133 8.89 0.32 4.21
C ILE A 133 9.24 -0.95 4.99
N GLY A 134 10.21 -0.86 5.89
CA GLY A 134 10.67 -1.99 6.69
C GLY A 134 11.33 -1.57 7.98
N PHE A 135 11.67 -2.56 8.80
CA PHE A 135 12.35 -2.39 10.07
C PHE A 135 13.52 -3.37 10.17
N ASP A 136 14.54 -2.98 10.95
CA ASP A 136 15.55 -3.93 11.42
C ASP A 136 14.95 -4.94 12.43
N GLU A 137 15.76 -5.92 12.83
CA GLU A 137 15.34 -6.99 13.75
C GLU A 137 14.87 -6.45 15.10
N GLN A 138 15.52 -5.40 15.59
CA GLN A 138 15.20 -4.78 16.88
C GLN A 138 14.00 -3.82 16.81
N ARG A 139 13.49 -3.53 15.59
CA ARG A 139 12.48 -2.50 15.31
C ARG A 139 12.90 -1.11 15.81
N GLU A 140 14.19 -0.87 15.80
CA GLU A 140 14.74 0.43 16.10
C GLU A 140 14.79 1.23 14.81
N THR A 141 15.46 0.71 13.78
CA THR A 141 15.64 1.40 12.50
C THR A 141 14.40 1.27 11.61
N LEU A 142 13.84 2.39 11.17
CA LEU A 142 12.86 2.42 10.07
C LEU A 142 13.61 2.58 8.74
N ILE A 143 13.39 1.64 7.84
CA ILE A 143 13.96 1.62 6.49
C ILE A 143 12.86 2.02 5.50
N VAL A 144 13.14 3.02 4.68
CA VAL A 144 12.30 3.40 3.54
C VAL A 144 13.14 3.35 2.29
N ALA A 145 12.64 2.65 1.27
CA ALA A 145 13.35 2.48 0.01
C ALA A 145 12.44 2.78 -1.18
N VAL A 146 13.03 3.39 -2.21
CA VAL A 146 12.42 3.57 -3.52
C VAL A 146 13.42 3.18 -4.60
N ALA A 147 13.02 2.29 -5.49
CA ALA A 147 13.77 1.97 -6.71
C ALA A 147 13.12 2.67 -7.91
N ASP A 148 13.89 3.43 -8.67
CA ASP A 148 13.46 3.99 -9.95
C ASP A 148 13.27 2.89 -11.00
N GLY A 149 12.54 3.16 -12.09
CA GLY A 149 12.30 2.18 -13.16
C GLY A 149 11.57 2.76 -14.36
N TYR A 150 11.33 1.93 -15.38
CA TYR A 150 10.72 2.32 -16.66
C TYR A 150 11.46 3.43 -17.43
N GLN A 151 12.77 3.55 -17.22
CA GLN A 151 13.59 4.62 -17.80
C GLN A 151 14.77 4.03 -18.58
N ALA A 152 14.60 3.90 -19.90
CA ALA A 152 15.63 3.37 -20.78
C ALA A 152 16.94 4.15 -20.62
N GLY A 153 18.05 3.41 -20.47
CA GLY A 153 19.39 3.98 -20.26
C GLY A 153 19.66 4.56 -18.87
N TYR A 154 18.71 4.50 -17.94
CA TYR A 154 18.88 4.97 -16.56
C TYR A 154 18.51 3.89 -15.54
N SER A 155 17.23 3.52 -15.43
CA SER A 155 16.79 2.44 -14.54
C SER A 155 15.71 1.57 -15.20
N ARG A 156 15.96 0.26 -15.19
CA ARG A 156 14.99 -0.75 -15.63
C ARG A 156 13.99 -1.14 -14.54
N GLY A 157 14.21 -0.71 -13.28
CA GLY A 157 13.46 -1.20 -12.13
C GLY A 157 13.98 -2.53 -11.58
N MET A 158 13.34 -3.00 -10.52
CA MET A 158 13.69 -4.22 -9.80
C MET A 158 12.53 -5.21 -9.83
N THR A 159 12.86 -6.50 -9.89
CA THR A 159 11.89 -7.55 -9.49
C THR A 159 11.67 -7.44 -7.98
N GLN A 160 10.63 -8.12 -7.49
CA GLN A 160 10.35 -8.11 -6.06
C GLN A 160 11.50 -8.73 -5.25
N GLU A 161 12.00 -9.89 -5.69
CA GLU A 161 13.13 -10.60 -5.06
C GLU A 161 14.38 -9.71 -4.98
N GLU A 162 14.74 -9.00 -6.06
CA GLU A 162 15.89 -8.09 -6.05
C GLU A 162 15.70 -6.92 -5.09
N PHE A 163 14.48 -6.42 -4.96
CA PHE A 163 14.18 -5.31 -4.07
C PHE A 163 14.17 -5.76 -2.60
N ALA A 164 13.69 -6.97 -2.33
CA ALA A 164 13.79 -7.60 -1.02
C ALA A 164 15.25 -7.85 -0.62
N ASP A 165 16.08 -8.35 -1.54
CA ASP A 165 17.51 -8.54 -1.30
C ASP A 165 18.21 -7.21 -1.01
N LEU A 166 17.86 -6.13 -1.74
CA LEU A 166 18.36 -4.79 -1.43
C LEU A 166 17.99 -4.36 -0.01
N LEU A 167 16.72 -4.50 0.39
CA LEU A 167 16.26 -4.14 1.73
C LEU A 167 17.01 -4.94 2.81
N ARG A 168 17.25 -6.24 2.57
CA ARG A 168 18.01 -7.11 3.48
C ARG A 168 19.48 -6.71 3.57
N GLU A 169 20.10 -6.30 2.47
CA GLU A 169 21.47 -5.75 2.45
C GLU A 169 21.58 -4.49 3.33
N PHE A 170 20.51 -3.68 3.39
CA PHE A 170 20.39 -2.53 4.28
C PHE A 170 19.86 -2.86 5.69
N GLY A 171 19.79 -4.13 6.06
CA GLY A 171 19.46 -4.57 7.43
C GLY A 171 17.99 -4.75 7.72
N ALA A 172 17.10 -4.73 6.71
CA ALA A 172 15.70 -5.03 6.93
C ALA A 172 15.52 -6.49 7.37
N HIS A 173 14.91 -6.67 8.54
CA HIS A 173 14.47 -7.96 9.05
C HIS A 173 13.00 -8.21 8.74
N THR A 174 12.22 -7.13 8.57
CA THR A 174 10.83 -7.18 8.11
C THR A 174 10.58 -6.03 7.15
N ALA A 175 9.96 -6.27 6.00
CA ALA A 175 9.64 -5.22 5.04
C ALA A 175 8.41 -5.54 4.20
N MET A 176 7.64 -4.51 3.88
CA MET A 176 6.41 -4.56 3.08
C MET A 176 6.53 -3.58 1.92
N GLU A 177 6.11 -4.00 0.73
CA GLU A 177 5.99 -3.09 -0.40
C GLU A 177 4.89 -2.06 -0.16
N LEU A 178 5.11 -0.87 -0.70
CA LEU A 178 4.11 0.17 -0.88
C LEU A 178 3.79 0.28 -2.38
N ASP A 179 2.87 1.16 -2.73
CA ASP A 179 2.49 1.33 -4.14
C ASP A 179 3.71 1.74 -5.01
N GLY A 180 3.94 0.95 -6.06
CA GLY A 180 5.08 1.09 -6.96
C GLY A 180 4.74 1.82 -8.26
N GLY A 181 5.49 1.52 -9.32
CA GLY A 181 5.21 2.03 -10.66
C GLY A 181 5.26 3.56 -10.74
N GLY A 182 4.27 4.17 -11.40
CA GLY A 182 4.19 5.64 -11.55
C GLY A 182 4.07 6.41 -10.22
N SER A 183 3.68 5.72 -9.14
CA SER A 183 3.56 6.29 -7.81
C SER A 183 4.91 6.47 -7.12
N ALA A 184 5.87 5.57 -7.38
CA ALA A 184 7.13 5.46 -6.63
C ALA A 184 7.89 6.80 -6.56
N THR A 185 7.76 7.49 -5.43
CA THR A 185 8.31 8.84 -5.21
C THR A 185 8.73 8.97 -3.75
N LEU A 186 9.99 9.37 -3.53
CA LEU A 186 10.54 9.67 -2.22
C LEU A 186 10.82 11.17 -2.12
N VAL A 187 10.29 11.79 -1.07
CA VAL A 187 10.47 13.23 -0.80
C VAL A 187 11.20 13.39 0.53
N LEU A 188 12.33 14.09 0.49
CA LEU A 188 13.11 14.47 1.66
C LEU A 188 13.31 15.98 1.65
N GLU A 189 12.98 16.64 2.76
CA GLU A 189 13.11 18.10 2.91
C GLU A 189 12.51 18.87 1.72
N ASP A 190 11.26 18.54 1.39
CA ASP A 190 10.47 19.11 0.28
C ASP A 190 11.05 18.90 -1.12
N LYS A 191 12.02 18.00 -1.27
CA LYS A 191 12.63 17.65 -2.56
C LYS A 191 12.38 16.20 -2.90
N VAL A 192 11.95 15.95 -4.13
CA VAL A 192 11.96 14.60 -4.69
C VAL A 192 13.42 14.19 -4.87
N ILE A 193 13.83 13.10 -4.22
CA ILE A 193 15.22 12.64 -4.22
C ILE A 193 15.49 11.47 -5.16
N ASN A 194 14.44 10.80 -5.65
CA ASN A 194 14.54 9.82 -6.73
C ASN A 194 14.15 10.45 -8.09
N ARG A 195 14.23 9.68 -9.19
CA ARG A 195 13.77 10.13 -10.51
C ARG A 195 12.56 9.28 -10.93
N PRO A 196 11.33 9.66 -10.56
CA PRO A 196 10.17 8.88 -10.96
C PRO A 196 9.99 8.86 -12.49
N PRO A 197 9.25 7.87 -13.04
CA PRO A 197 9.04 7.77 -14.48
C PRO A 197 8.21 8.95 -15.03
N ASP A 198 8.22 9.09 -16.36
CA ASP A 198 7.55 10.19 -17.07
C ASP A 198 6.02 10.23 -16.87
N GLU A 199 5.40 11.35 -17.27
CA GLU A 199 3.96 11.53 -17.12
C GLU A 199 3.12 10.49 -17.86
N LYS A 200 3.64 9.88 -18.94
CA LYS A 200 2.92 8.84 -19.68
C LYS A 200 2.72 7.60 -18.79
N TRP A 201 3.75 7.20 -18.06
CA TRP A 201 3.65 6.11 -17.07
C TRP A 201 2.84 6.52 -15.84
N ARG A 202 2.97 7.77 -15.36
CA ARG A 202 2.16 8.29 -14.23
C ARG A 202 0.67 8.44 -14.56
N ALA A 203 0.31 8.68 -15.82
CA ALA A 203 -1.09 8.82 -16.25
C ALA A 203 -1.81 7.46 -16.38
N LEU A 204 -1.06 6.39 -16.70
CA LEU A 204 -1.57 5.02 -16.76
C LEU A 204 -1.89 4.45 -15.38
N TYR A 205 -1.16 4.87 -14.35
CA TYR A 205 -1.37 4.46 -12.96
C TYR A 205 -1.74 5.70 -12.12
N ARG A 206 -3.04 5.99 -11.99
CA ARG A 206 -3.60 7.17 -11.28
C ARG A 206 -3.43 7.12 -9.75
N GLN A 207 -2.31 6.61 -9.25
CA GLN A 207 -1.98 6.66 -7.83
C GLN A 207 -0.69 7.46 -7.67
N ARG A 208 -0.58 8.17 -6.55
CA ARG A 208 0.60 8.95 -6.17
C ARG A 208 0.82 8.67 -4.69
N ALA A 209 1.65 7.69 -4.39
CA ALA A 209 2.17 7.48 -3.05
C ALA A 209 3.49 8.25 -2.95
N ALA A 210 3.51 9.29 -2.11
CA ALA A 210 4.73 9.94 -1.69
C ALA A 210 4.90 9.63 -0.21
N LEU A 211 5.97 8.94 0.16
CA LEU A 211 6.32 8.75 1.57
C LEU A 211 7.17 9.95 2.01
N LEU A 212 6.59 10.79 2.85
CA LEU A 212 7.26 11.93 3.44
C LEU A 212 7.82 11.51 4.80
N LEU A 213 9.14 11.39 4.90
CA LEU A 213 9.81 11.13 6.15
C LEU A 213 10.12 12.46 6.86
N GLY A 214 9.27 12.81 7.82
CA GLY A 214 9.47 13.96 8.69
C GLY A 214 10.42 13.64 9.84
N ARG A 215 11.34 14.55 10.14
CA ARG A 215 12.29 14.43 11.26
C ARG A 215 11.52 14.50 12.59
N ALA A 216 11.42 13.39 13.32
CA ALA A 216 10.96 13.41 14.71
C ALA A 216 12.05 14.05 15.59
N ARG A 217 11.94 15.35 15.87
CA ARG A 217 12.82 16.03 16.84
C ARG A 217 12.55 15.48 18.25
N ARG A 218 13.40 14.58 18.76
CA ARG A 218 13.67 14.51 20.20
C ARG A 218 14.75 15.52 20.56
N ARG A 219 14.58 16.17 21.71
CA ARG A 219 15.44 17.24 22.21
C ARG A 219 16.85 16.68 22.51
N GLY A 220 17.84 17.13 21.75
CA GLY A 220 19.28 16.97 21.99
C GLY A 220 19.90 15.74 21.34
N ASP A 221 20.53 15.92 20.17
CA ASP A 221 21.98 15.73 19.94
C ASP A 221 22.26 15.98 18.44
N ASP A 222 23.26 16.82 18.12
CA ASP A 222 23.62 17.21 16.76
C ASP A 222 24.88 16.43 16.34
N ARG A 223 24.73 15.33 15.58
CA ARG A 223 25.79 14.80 14.71
C ARG A 223 25.20 14.26 13.41
N GLN A 224 25.77 14.72 12.29
CA GLN A 224 25.50 14.22 10.94
C GLN A 224 26.61 13.23 10.59
N GLU A 225 26.25 12.01 10.18
CA GLU A 225 27.17 11.11 9.46
C GLU A 225 26.61 10.82 8.06
N GLU A 226 27.46 11.04 7.06
CA GLU A 226 27.20 10.89 5.64
C GLU A 226 27.88 9.57 5.22
N VAL A 227 27.10 8.54 4.85
CA VAL A 227 27.66 7.25 4.42
C VAL A 227 27.89 7.27 2.91
N GLU A 228 29.15 7.42 2.51
CA GLU A 228 29.60 7.43 1.12
C GLU A 228 29.88 5.98 0.64
N GLY A 229 28.95 5.39 -0.11
CA GLY A 229 29.12 4.05 -0.70
C GLY A 229 30.05 4.06 -1.93
N ARG A 230 31.23 3.43 -1.83
CA ARG A 230 32.12 3.18 -2.99
C ARG A 230 31.78 1.85 -3.67
N GLY A 231 31.27 1.92 -4.90
CA GLY A 231 31.17 0.77 -5.82
C GLY A 231 30.25 1.04 -7.02
N LYS A 232 30.64 0.61 -8.22
CA LYS A 232 29.81 0.68 -9.44
C LYS A 232 28.63 -0.30 -9.34
N ALA A 233 27.54 0.12 -8.71
CA ALA A 233 26.21 -0.48 -8.79
C ALA A 233 25.23 0.57 -9.36
N PRO A 234 24.14 0.19 -10.05
CA PRO A 234 23.26 1.14 -10.72
C PRO A 234 22.59 2.07 -9.69
N GLN A 235 23.11 3.31 -9.65
CA GLN A 235 22.56 4.57 -9.14
C GLN A 235 21.38 4.43 -8.15
N LEU A 236 21.75 4.28 -6.89
CA LEU A 236 20.91 4.29 -5.70
C LEU A 236 20.41 5.72 -5.37
N SER A 237 19.18 5.85 -4.86
CA SER A 237 18.72 7.08 -4.20
C SER A 237 18.47 6.78 -2.71
N LEU A 238 19.45 7.17 -1.88
CA LEU A 238 19.46 7.36 -0.42
C LEU A 238 18.54 6.50 0.48
N LEU A 239 19.17 5.72 1.37
CA LEU A 239 18.56 5.14 2.57
C LEU A 239 18.48 6.22 3.66
N ILE A 240 17.32 6.38 4.31
CA ILE A 240 17.22 7.21 5.52
C ILE A 240 17.08 6.28 6.72
N ASP A 241 18.14 6.21 7.53
CA ASP A 241 18.05 5.71 8.89
C ASP A 241 17.33 6.76 9.74
N LEU A 242 16.05 6.54 10.02
CA LEU A 242 15.27 7.40 10.90
C LEU A 242 15.42 7.04 12.38
N ALA A 243 16.23 6.03 12.69
CA ALA A 243 16.39 5.62 14.05
C ALA A 243 17.76 5.01 14.30
N ARG A 244 18.64 5.89 14.77
CA ARG A 244 19.30 5.66 16.06
C ARG A 244 19.76 6.97 16.68
N ARG A 245 19.77 6.92 18.01
CA ARG A 245 20.56 7.78 18.89
C ARG A 245 22.00 7.29 18.90
#